data_AF-A0A519MG46-F1
#
_entry.id   AF-A0A519MG46-F1
#
_cell.length_a   1.000
_cell.length_b   1.000
_cell.length_c   1.000
_cell.angle_alpha   90.00
_cell.angle_beta   90.00
_cell.angle_gamma   90.00
#
_symmetry.space_group_name_H-M   'P 1'
#
loop_
_entity.id
_entity.type
_entity.pdbx_description
1 polymer ?
#
loop_
_entity_poly.entity_id
_entity_poly.type
_entity_poly.pdbx_seq_one_letter_code
_entity_poly.pdbx_strand_id
1 'polypeptide(L)'
;MNTLFLPRRSLLLATAVAAGLALAGCATRSPSLAEAPPIVFVHGNGDTAALWQTTAWRFESNGWPRERLHAIDVPYPLSRDDDAKPQPG
;
A
#
# COMPACT_ATOMS: atom_id res chain seq x y z
N MET A 1 -30.51 -50.84 14.83
CA MET A 1 -30.42 -49.60 14.02
C MET A 1 -30.21 -48.45 14.99
N ASN A 2 -28.96 -48.01 15.20
CA ASN A 2 -28.68 -46.91 16.13
C ASN A 2 -28.94 -45.57 15.42
N THR A 3 -30.00 -44.89 15.82
CA THR A 3 -30.26 -43.52 15.41
C THR A 3 -29.36 -42.58 16.24
N LEU A 4 -28.31 -42.06 15.61
CA LEU A 4 -27.49 -40.99 16.17
C LEU A 4 -28.32 -39.71 16.20
N PHE A 5 -28.86 -39.35 17.36
CA PHE A 5 -29.48 -38.04 17.57
C PHE A 5 -28.38 -36.99 17.71
N LEU A 6 -28.10 -36.26 16.63
CA LEU A 6 -27.20 -35.11 16.67
C LEU A 6 -27.90 -33.95 17.42
N PRO A 7 -27.37 -33.45 18.55
CA PRO A 7 -27.98 -32.32 19.25
C PRO A 7 -27.92 -31.07 18.36
N ARG A 8 -29.03 -30.34 18.25
CA ARG A 8 -29.08 -29.04 17.55
C ARG A 8 -27.97 -28.08 17.97
N ARG A 9 -27.56 -28.12 19.24
CA ARG A 9 -26.44 -27.34 19.79
C ARG A 9 -25.10 -27.71 19.16
N SER A 10 -24.83 -29.00 18.98
CA SER A 10 -23.59 -29.48 18.34
C SER A 10 -23.51 -29.09 16.88
N LEU A 11 -24.66 -29.07 16.18
CA LEU A 11 -24.73 -28.60 14.80
C LEU A 11 -24.45 -27.09 14.68
N LEU A 12 -25.02 -26.28 15.58
CA LEU A 12 -24.79 -24.82 15.61
C LEU A 12 -23.32 -24.48 15.91
N LEU A 13 -22.70 -25.19 16.85
CA LEU A 13 -21.27 -25.05 17.15
C LEU A 13 -20.39 -25.43 15.96
N ALA A 14 -20.69 -26.56 15.29
CA ALA A 14 -19.96 -26.97 14.10
C ALA A 14 -20.06 -25.96 12.96
N THR A 15 -21.25 -25.37 12.74
CA THR A 15 -21.43 -24.31 11.73
C THR A 15 -20.68 -23.03 12.07
N ALA A 16 -20.63 -22.63 13.34
CA ALA A 16 -19.89 -21.44 13.78
C ALA A 16 -18.38 -21.62 13.60
N VAL A 17 -17.85 -22.80 13.93
CA VAL A 17 -16.43 -23.13 13.73
C VAL A 17 -16.08 -23.18 12.24
N ALA A 18 -16.92 -23.82 11.41
CA ALA A 18 -16.72 -23.88 9.97
C ALA A 18 -16.72 -22.48 9.32
N ALA A 19 -17.64 -21.60 9.75
CA ALA A 19 -17.66 -20.21 9.31
C ALA A 19 -16.39 -19.45 9.72
N GLY A 20 -15.93 -19.60 10.97
CA GLY A 20 -14.69 -18.98 11.44
C GLY A 20 -13.44 -19.41 10.65
N LEU A 21 -13.34 -20.70 10.31
CA LEU A 21 -12.24 -21.23 9.50
C LEU A 21 -12.31 -20.72 8.04
N ALA A 22 -13.50 -20.60 7.46
CA ALA A 22 -13.67 -20.05 6.12
C ALA A 22 -13.27 -18.56 6.04
N LEU A 23 -13.57 -17.76 7.08
CA LEU A 23 -13.14 -16.36 7.14
C LEU A 23 -11.62 -16.20 7.34
N ALA A 24 -10.99 -17.09 8.12
CA ALA A 24 -9.54 -17.06 8.34
C ALA A 24 -8.75 -17.39 7.07
N GLY A 25 -9.30 -18.22 6.16
CA GLY A 25 -8.67 -18.56 4.88
C GLY A 25 -8.55 -17.39 3.89
N CYS A 26 -9.34 -16.32 4.08
CA CYS A 26 -9.33 -15.12 3.23
C CYS A 26 -8.50 -13.96 3.80
N ALA A 27 -7.87 -14.14 4.97
CA ALA A 27 -7.00 -13.12 5.56
C ALA A 27 -5.63 -13.11 4.86
N THR A 28 -5.59 -12.66 3.60
CA THR A 28 -4.32 -12.33 2.96
C THR A 28 -3.72 -11.13 3.68
N ARG A 29 -2.58 -11.32 4.35
CA ARG A 29 -1.83 -10.22 4.94
C ARG A 29 -1.34 -9.31 3.82
N SER A 30 -2.02 -8.18 3.62
CA SER A 30 -1.50 -7.12 2.77
C SER A 30 -0.16 -6.65 3.35
N PRO A 31 0.86 -6.39 2.51
CA PRO A 31 2.10 -5.77 2.97
C PRO A 31 1.76 -4.51 3.75
N SER A 32 2.45 -4.29 4.86
CA SER A 32 2.28 -3.06 5.60
C SER A 32 2.74 -1.88 4.73
N LEU A 33 2.11 -0.71 4.84
CA LEU A 33 2.68 0.52 4.26
C LEU A 33 4.06 0.83 4.87
N ALA A 34 4.34 0.30 6.07
CA ALA A 34 5.67 0.31 6.68
C ALA A 34 6.72 -0.51 5.91
N GLU A 35 6.32 -1.37 4.97
CA GLU A 35 7.19 -2.19 4.12
C GLU A 35 7.23 -1.67 2.67
N ALA A 36 6.34 -0.74 2.29
CA ALA A 36 6.26 -0.17 0.94
C ALA A 36 7.54 0.60 0.58
N PRO A 37 8.00 0.60 -0.69
CA PRO A 37 9.19 1.34 -1.09
C PRO A 37 9.05 2.84 -0.80
N PRO A 38 10.14 3.57 -0.51
CA PRO A 38 10.08 5.00 -0.28
C PRO A 38 9.62 5.75 -1.54
N ILE A 39 8.91 6.86 -1.35
CA ILE A 39 8.55 7.80 -2.41
C ILE A 39 9.52 8.97 -2.37
N VAL A 40 10.13 9.27 -3.51
CA VAL A 40 11.00 10.44 -3.69
C VAL A 40 10.38 11.35 -4.74
N PHE A 41 9.93 12.53 -4.34
CA PHE A 41 9.50 13.57 -5.27
C PHE A 41 10.71 14.40 -5.74
N VAL A 42 10.78 14.60 -7.05
CA VAL A 42 11.75 15.47 -7.72
C VAL A 42 10.96 16.53 -8.48
N HIS A 43 11.27 17.80 -8.21
CA HIS A 43 10.57 18.92 -8.84
C HIS A 43 11.05 19.16 -10.28
N GLY A 44 10.25 19.90 -11.05
CA GLY A 44 10.60 20.32 -12.41
C GLY A 44 11.55 21.52 -12.46
N ASN A 45 11.98 21.89 -13.67
CA ASN A 45 12.81 23.08 -13.86
C ASN A 45 12.05 24.36 -13.46
N GLY A 46 12.68 25.18 -12.62
CA GLY A 46 12.07 26.42 -12.09
C GLY A 46 11.15 26.22 -10.87
N ASP A 47 10.95 24.98 -10.42
CA ASP A 47 10.14 24.63 -9.26
C ASP A 47 10.98 24.35 -8.00
N THR A 48 10.30 23.93 -6.93
CA THR A 48 10.91 23.52 -5.65
C THR A 48 10.25 22.24 -5.12
N ALA A 49 10.93 21.55 -4.20
CA ALA A 49 10.40 20.42 -3.46
C ALA A 49 9.10 20.76 -2.68
N ALA A 50 8.91 22.03 -2.29
CA ALA A 50 7.77 22.47 -1.49
C ALA A 50 6.41 22.24 -2.17
N LEU A 51 6.36 22.16 -3.50
CA LEU A 51 5.12 21.88 -4.25
C LEU A 51 4.49 20.53 -3.86
N TRP A 52 5.30 19.59 -3.38
CA TRP A 52 4.83 18.26 -3.00
C TRP A 52 4.15 18.21 -1.63
N GLN A 53 4.28 19.26 -0.81
CA GLN A 53 3.86 19.24 0.60
C GLN A 53 2.40 18.79 0.80
N THR A 54 1.47 19.31 0.00
CA THR A 54 0.06 18.93 0.12
C THR A 54 -0.22 17.50 -0.36
N THR A 55 0.60 16.98 -1.27
CA THR A 55 0.53 15.59 -1.73
C THR A 55 1.11 14.64 -0.68
N ALA A 56 2.23 15.00 -0.05
CA ALA A 56 2.79 14.27 1.08
C ALA A 56 1.77 14.13 2.21
N TRP A 57 1.06 15.20 2.58
CA TRP A 57 -0.01 15.14 3.59
C TRP A 57 -1.17 14.22 3.21
N ARG A 58 -1.50 14.12 1.92
CA ARG A 58 -2.50 13.14 1.45
C ARG A 58 -2.03 11.72 1.66
N PHE A 59 -0.76 11.43 1.41
CA PHE A 59 -0.17 10.11 1.70
C PHE A 59 -0.16 9.83 3.21
N GLU A 60 0.29 10.78 4.04
CA GLU A 60 0.28 10.63 5.50
C GLU A 60 -1.14 10.39 6.04
N SER A 61 -2.13 11.13 5.52
CA SER A 61 -3.54 10.97 5.91
C SER A 61 -4.12 9.60 5.53
N ASN A 62 -3.51 8.89 4.58
CA ASN A 62 -3.88 7.54 4.17
C ASN A 62 -3.00 6.45 4.81
N GLY A 63 -2.22 6.80 5.84
CA GLY A 63 -1.43 5.85 6.62
C GLY A 63 -0.02 5.57 6.08
N TRP A 64 0.44 6.33 5.09
CA TRP A 64 1.82 6.21 4.61
C TRP A 64 2.80 6.70 5.69
N PRO A 65 3.88 5.97 6.02
CA PRO A 65 4.85 6.40 7.02
C PRO A 65 5.62 7.65 6.57
N ARG A 66 5.68 8.68 7.40
CA ARG A 66 6.35 9.95 7.08
C ARG A 66 7.83 9.75 6.71
N GLU A 67 8.50 8.83 7.38
CA GLU A 67 9.90 8.47 7.13
C GLU A 67 10.14 7.84 5.75
N ARG A 68 9.09 7.46 5.02
CA ARG A 68 9.13 6.94 3.64
C ARG A 68 8.74 7.98 2.59
N LEU A 69 8.53 9.24 2.99
CA LEU A 69 8.16 10.34 2.12
C LEU A 69 9.31 11.34 2.04
N HIS A 70 9.92 11.47 0.86
CA HIS A 70 11.04 12.38 0.62
C HIS A 70 10.73 13.33 -0.53
N ALA A 71 11.17 14.57 -0.39
CA ALA A 71 11.27 15.51 -1.50
C ALA A 71 12.67 16.12 -1.50
N ILE A 72 13.24 16.26 -2.70
CA ILE A 72 14.59 16.76 -2.88
C ILE A 72 14.57 18.02 -3.75
N ASP A 73 15.29 19.04 -3.32
CA ASP A 73 15.61 20.19 -4.17
C ASP A 73 16.85 19.87 -5.00
N VAL A 74 16.70 19.93 -6.32
CA VAL A 74 17.76 19.65 -7.28
C VAL A 74 18.18 20.97 -7.93
N PRO A 75 19.42 21.44 -7.75
CA PRO A 75 19.88 22.67 -8.38
C PRO A 75 20.03 22.47 -9.89
N TYR A 76 19.39 23.35 -10.67
CA TYR A 76 19.39 23.33 -12.13
C TYR A 76 19.00 21.96 -12.74
N PRO A 77 17.76 21.48 -12.53
CA PRO A 77 17.32 20.18 -13.06
C PRO A 77 16.97 20.33 -14.55
N LEU A 78 17.95 20.72 -15.35
CA LEU A 78 17.87 20.77 -16.80
C LEU A 78 18.12 19.38 -17.37
N SER A 79 17.40 19.04 -18.43
CA SER A 79 17.76 17.88 -19.24
C SER A 79 19.22 18.06 -19.69
N ARG A 80 20.05 17.08 -19.41
CA ARG A 80 21.46 17.07 -19.86
C ARG A 80 21.56 16.72 -21.33
N ASP A 81 20.51 16.12 -21.87
CA ASP A 81 20.46 15.59 -23.22
C ASP A 81 19.54 16.44 -24.10
N ASP A 82 19.69 16.24 -25.41
CA ASP A 82 18.87 16.89 -26.42
C ASP A 82 17.58 16.08 -26.63
N ASP A 83 16.46 16.61 -26.16
CA ASP A 83 15.14 15.98 -26.29
C ASP A 83 14.71 15.81 -27.78
N ALA A 84 15.38 16.47 -28.74
CA ALA A 84 15.16 16.25 -30.16
C ALA A 84 15.85 14.99 -30.70
N LYS A 85 16.68 14.30 -29.90
CA LYS A 85 17.38 13.08 -30.29
C LYS A 85 16.79 11.85 -29.59
N PRO A 86 16.69 10.70 -30.29
CA PRO A 86 16.34 9.44 -29.65
C PRO A 86 17.37 9.02 -28.59
N GLN A 87 16.90 8.55 -27.44
CA GLN A 87 17.72 7.99 -26.38
C GLN A 87 18.01 6.49 -26.64
N PRO A 88 19.22 5.98 -26.37
CA PRO A 88 19.49 4.55 -26.43
C PRO A 88 18.67 3.81 -25.36
N GLY A 89 18.08 2.66 -25.73
CA GLY A 89 17.27 1.80 -24.87
C GLY A 89 17.99 0.51 -24.47
#